data_AF-A0A959CKW9-F1
#
_entry.id   AF-A0A959CKW9-F1
#
_cell.length_a   1.000
_cell.length_b   1.000
_cell.length_c   1.000
_cell.angle_alpha   90.00
_cell.angle_beta   90.00
_cell.angle_gamma   90.00
#
_symmetry.space_group_name_H-M   'P 1'
#
loop_
_entity.id
_entity.type
_entity.pdbx_description
1 polymer ?
#
loop_
_entity_poly.entity_id
_entity_poly.type
_entity_poly.pdbx_seq_one_letter_code
_entity_poly.pdbx_strand_id
1 'polypeptide(L)'
;TPYVYARDTPDKGIAGFLDLPRYSSGYAALHHSIGFITEAHMWKPYKDRVQGTYAFLSAAIRAMHDQREALREAREKARRQAAEQKQFALGWELDFSRSDTILFKGYEAKYKKSEVSGLDRLYYDRSAPYEKTIPYFRYYQPTATAERPYAYLIPQAYAEVVDRLRWNGVAVQQLTEDIEPELEYSYIEDYKTVDGPYEGHYLHYAVQTREQRLRRPFRKGDYVVFTDQPASRYIVETLEPRGADSFFAWNFFDGILMQKEYFDG
;
A
#
# COMPACT_ATOMS: atom_id res chain seq x y z
N THR A 1 -9.10 -6.42 4.64
CA THR A 1 -9.70 -6.57 3.30
C THR A 1 -10.25 -7.99 3.21
N PRO A 2 -11.42 -8.23 2.58
CA PRO A 2 -11.97 -9.57 2.39
C PRO A 2 -11.31 -10.32 1.22
N TYR A 3 -10.38 -9.69 0.51
CA TYR A 3 -9.62 -10.33 -0.56
C TYR A 3 -8.63 -11.30 0.07
N VAL A 4 -8.63 -12.55 -0.40
CA VAL A 4 -7.82 -13.63 0.17
C VAL A 4 -7.07 -14.36 -0.93
N TYR A 5 -5.87 -14.82 -0.61
CA TYR A 5 -5.10 -15.69 -1.49
C TYR A 5 -5.07 -17.11 -0.93
N ALA A 6 -5.43 -18.08 -1.77
CA ALA A 6 -5.23 -19.51 -1.49
C ALA A 6 -4.00 -19.98 -2.27
N ARG A 7 -3.05 -20.64 -1.60
CA ARG A 7 -1.79 -21.07 -2.24
C ARG A 7 -1.96 -22.29 -3.15
N ASP A 8 -2.76 -23.27 -2.72
CA ASP A 8 -3.08 -24.50 -3.48
C ASP A 8 -4.57 -24.87 -3.32
N THR A 9 -4.91 -25.61 -2.26
CA THR A 9 -6.27 -25.83 -1.79
C THR A 9 -6.50 -25.06 -0.47
N PRO A 10 -7.74 -24.74 -0.12
CA PRO A 10 -8.08 -24.08 1.14
C PRO A 10 -7.65 -24.87 2.40
N ASP A 11 -7.25 -26.13 2.27
CA ASP A 11 -6.86 -26.99 3.39
C ASP A 11 -5.65 -26.47 4.18
N LYS A 12 -4.73 -25.78 3.51
CA LYS A 12 -3.57 -25.15 4.14
C LYS A 12 -3.89 -23.77 4.72
N GLY A 13 -5.16 -23.38 4.72
CA GLY A 13 -5.64 -22.07 5.13
C GLY A 13 -5.65 -21.05 4.00
N ILE A 14 -6.22 -19.89 4.30
CA ILE A 14 -6.28 -18.74 3.39
C ILE A 14 -5.61 -17.53 4.05
N ALA A 15 -4.92 -16.73 3.25
CA ALA A 15 -4.28 -15.50 3.72
C ALA A 15 -5.12 -14.29 3.31
N GLY A 16 -5.38 -13.38 4.24
CA GLY A 16 -5.87 -12.04 3.91
C GLY A 16 -4.86 -11.33 3.04
N PHE A 17 -5.31 -10.57 2.06
CA PHE A 17 -4.42 -9.86 1.15
C PHE A 17 -4.00 -8.50 1.73
N LEU A 18 -2.74 -8.15 1.52
CA LEU A 18 -2.19 -6.86 1.90
C LEU A 18 -2.42 -5.85 0.79
N ASP A 19 -3.44 -5.00 0.96
CA ASP A 19 -3.67 -3.86 0.11
C ASP A 19 -2.66 -2.74 0.45
N LEU A 20 -1.47 -2.84 -0.12
CA LEU A 20 -0.49 -1.76 -0.15
C LEU A 20 -1.07 -0.47 -0.80
N PRO A 21 -0.51 0.72 -0.50
CA PRO A 21 -0.96 2.00 -1.04
C PRO A 21 -1.23 2.07 -2.55
N ARG A 22 -0.48 1.31 -3.37
CA ARG A 22 -0.72 1.23 -4.83
C ARG A 22 -2.09 0.70 -5.24
N TYR A 23 -2.75 -0.08 -4.37
CA TYR A 23 -4.08 -0.62 -4.65
C TYR A 23 -5.16 0.36 -4.19
N SER A 24 -6.31 0.38 -4.88
CA SER A 24 -7.39 1.35 -4.61
C SER A 24 -7.87 1.38 -3.14
N SER A 25 -7.96 0.22 -2.49
CA SER A 25 -8.34 0.10 -1.07
C SER A 25 -7.22 0.53 -0.12
N GLY A 26 -5.96 0.24 -0.45
CA GLY A 26 -4.79 0.71 0.29
C GLY A 26 -4.65 2.23 0.20
N TYR A 27 -4.80 2.79 -1.00
CA TYR A 27 -4.88 4.22 -1.26
C TYR A 27 -6.01 4.89 -0.45
N ALA A 28 -7.23 4.35 -0.50
CA ALA A 28 -8.35 4.87 0.29
C ALA A 28 -8.04 4.90 1.79
N ALA A 29 -7.34 3.88 2.30
CA ALA A 29 -6.92 3.81 3.70
C ALA A 29 -5.90 4.90 4.08
N LEU A 30 -5.00 5.30 3.17
CA LEU A 30 -4.11 6.46 3.39
C LEU A 30 -4.88 7.77 3.56
N HIS A 31 -6.06 7.88 2.95
CA HIS A 31 -6.92 9.07 2.99
C HIS A 31 -8.10 8.96 3.97
N HIS A 32 -7.94 8.16 5.03
CA HIS A 32 -8.91 7.98 6.12
C HIS A 32 -10.29 7.59 5.60
N SER A 33 -10.32 6.78 4.55
CA SER A 33 -11.54 6.38 3.86
C SER A 33 -11.67 4.86 3.86
N ILE A 34 -12.89 4.37 4.03
CA ILE A 34 -13.18 2.94 3.99
C ILE A 34 -13.32 2.54 2.52
N GLY A 35 -12.37 1.77 2.00
CA GLY A 35 -12.40 1.24 0.64
C GLY A 35 -13.07 -0.14 0.57
N PHE A 36 -13.84 -0.37 -0.49
CA PHE A 36 -14.36 -1.68 -0.85
C PHE A 36 -13.99 -2.02 -2.29
N ILE A 37 -13.56 -3.26 -2.49
CA ILE A 37 -13.38 -3.85 -3.82
C ILE A 37 -14.37 -4.99 -3.92
N THR A 38 -15.29 -4.90 -4.89
CA THR A 38 -16.27 -5.97 -5.15
C THR A 38 -15.92 -6.69 -6.43
N GLU A 39 -15.66 -7.99 -6.32
CA GLU A 39 -15.40 -8.84 -7.47
C GLU A 39 -16.50 -9.89 -7.63
N ALA A 40 -17.25 -9.77 -8.74
CA ALA A 40 -18.29 -10.73 -9.06
C ALA A 40 -17.68 -11.94 -9.80
N HIS A 41 -17.91 -13.14 -9.28
CA HIS A 41 -17.34 -14.36 -9.83
C HIS A 41 -17.72 -14.54 -11.32
N MET A 42 -16.70 -14.53 -12.20
CA MET A 42 -16.88 -14.48 -13.66
C MET A 42 -17.73 -15.60 -14.28
N TRP A 43 -17.87 -16.75 -13.61
CA TRP A 43 -18.65 -17.90 -14.09
C TRP A 43 -20.12 -17.85 -13.69
N LYS A 44 -20.54 -16.84 -12.91
CA LYS A 44 -21.96 -16.60 -12.62
C LYS A 44 -22.64 -15.91 -13.79
N PRO A 45 -23.95 -16.17 -14.03
CA PRO A 45 -24.72 -15.48 -15.06
C PRO A 45 -24.53 -13.96 -14.96
N TYR A 46 -24.38 -13.29 -16.11
CA TYR A 46 -24.13 -11.85 -16.17
C TYR A 46 -25.17 -11.05 -15.38
N LYS A 47 -26.46 -11.40 -15.54
CA LYS A 47 -27.57 -10.79 -14.80
C LYS A 47 -27.34 -10.82 -13.29
N ASP A 48 -26.95 -11.97 -12.74
CA ASP A 48 -26.75 -12.15 -11.31
C ASP A 48 -25.54 -11.32 -10.81
N ARG A 49 -24.48 -11.23 -11.62
CA ARG A 49 -23.32 -10.38 -11.30
C ARG A 49 -23.72 -8.91 -11.23
N VAL A 50 -24.48 -8.43 -12.22
CA VAL A 50 -24.99 -7.04 -12.25
C VAL A 50 -25.89 -6.76 -11.05
N GLN A 51 -26.84 -7.66 -10.76
CA GLN A 51 -27.76 -7.50 -9.64
C GLN A 51 -27.03 -7.54 -8.29
N GLY A 52 -26.04 -8.42 -8.14
CA GLY A 52 -25.23 -8.52 -6.93
C GLY A 52 -24.44 -7.23 -6.66
N THR A 53 -23.74 -6.71 -7.68
CA THR A 53 -23.02 -5.43 -7.55
C THR A 53 -23.97 -4.27 -7.27
N TYR A 54 -25.12 -4.20 -7.96
CA TYR A 54 -26.13 -3.16 -7.72
C TYR A 54 -26.67 -3.21 -6.28
N ALA A 55 -26.96 -4.41 -5.77
CA ALA A 55 -27.46 -4.60 -4.41
C ALA A 55 -26.41 -4.15 -3.38
N PHE A 56 -25.13 -4.49 -3.58
CA PHE A 56 -24.05 -4.02 -2.73
C PHE A 56 -23.94 -2.49 -2.72
N LEU A 57 -23.91 -1.85 -3.90
CA LEU A 57 -23.83 -0.39 -4.00
C LEU A 57 -25.02 0.29 -3.31
N SER A 58 -26.23 -0.23 -3.53
CA SER A 58 -27.44 0.26 -2.86
C SER A 58 -27.36 0.13 -1.34
N ALA A 59 -26.87 -1.01 -0.84
CA ALA A 59 -26.68 -1.24 0.59
C ALA A 59 -25.59 -0.33 1.18
N ALA A 60 -24.47 -0.15 0.48
CA ALA A 60 -23.39 0.73 0.90
C ALA A 60 -23.86 2.19 0.99
N ILE A 61 -24.62 2.68 0.01
CA ILE A 61 -25.18 4.04 0.01
C ILE A 61 -26.14 4.23 1.20
N ARG A 62 -27.04 3.25 1.44
CA ARG A 62 -27.94 3.30 2.59
C ARG A 62 -27.16 3.30 3.91
N ALA A 63 -26.18 2.42 4.05
CA ALA A 63 -25.33 2.39 5.24
C ALA A 63 -24.57 3.71 5.46
N MET A 64 -24.05 4.33 4.40
CA MET A 64 -23.42 5.65 4.50
C MET A 64 -24.39 6.74 4.97
N HIS A 65 -25.64 6.73 4.49
CA HIS A 65 -26.67 7.67 4.93
C HIS A 65 -27.08 7.45 6.39
N ASP A 66 -27.33 6.19 6.74
CA ASP A 66 -27.85 5.81 8.06
C ASP A 66 -26.79 5.97 9.16
N GLN A 67 -25.52 5.73 8.82
CA GLN A 67 -24.36 5.82 9.75
C GLN A 67 -23.53 7.10 9.56
N ARG A 68 -24.06 8.12 8.86
CA ARG A 68 -23.29 9.31 8.44
C ARG A 68 -22.52 10.00 9.56
N GLU A 69 -23.10 10.11 10.75
CA GLU A 69 -22.45 10.79 11.88
C GLU A 69 -21.30 9.95 12.45
N ALA A 70 -21.53 8.64 12.64
CA ALA A 70 -20.49 7.72 13.12
C ALA A 70 -19.32 7.63 12.12
N LEU A 71 -19.61 7.61 10.82
CA LEU A 71 -18.59 7.62 9.77
C LEU A 71 -17.80 8.93 9.74
N ARG A 72 -18.49 10.07 9.89
CA ARG A 72 -17.84 11.39 9.97
C ARG A 72 -16.93 11.49 11.19
N GLU A 73 -17.42 11.08 12.36
CA GLU A 73 -16.65 11.08 13.59
C GLU A 73 -15.42 10.16 13.49
N ALA A 74 -15.60 8.93 12.98
CA ALA A 74 -14.50 7.99 12.78
C ALA A 74 -13.43 8.57 11.84
N ARG A 75 -13.85 9.23 10.75
CA ARG A 75 -12.91 9.85 9.80
C ARG A 75 -12.16 11.03 10.41
N GLU A 76 -12.83 11.91 11.15
CA GLU A 76 -12.17 13.03 11.83
C GLU A 76 -11.21 12.54 12.92
N LYS A 77 -11.59 11.49 13.64
CA LYS A 77 -10.70 10.83 14.60
C LYS A 77 -9.46 10.26 13.91
N ALA A 78 -9.61 9.55 12.79
CA ALA A 78 -8.49 8.99 12.04
C ALA A 78 -7.55 10.08 11.51
N ARG A 79 -8.10 11.21 11.00
CA ARG A 79 -7.32 12.38 10.57
C ARG A 79 -6.48 12.97 11.70
N ARG A 80 -7.07 13.19 12.87
CA ARG A 80 -6.35 13.70 14.06
C ARG A 80 -5.26 12.72 14.50
N GLN A 81 -5.60 11.43 14.58
CA GLN A 81 -4.63 10.39 14.96
C GLN A 81 -3.44 10.36 14.02
N ALA A 82 -3.64 10.43 12.71
CA ALA A 82 -2.54 10.47 11.75
C ALA A 82 -1.67 11.74 11.88
N ALA A 83 -2.29 12.89 12.16
CA ALA A 83 -1.58 14.15 12.40
C ALA A 83 -0.82 14.19 13.75
N GLU A 84 -1.09 13.27 14.68
CA GLU A 84 -0.39 13.16 15.97
C GLU A 84 0.55 11.95 16.05
N GLN A 85 0.40 10.99 15.13
CA GLN A 85 1.16 9.74 15.10
C GLN A 85 2.65 9.99 14.89
N LYS A 86 3.47 9.37 15.74
CA LYS A 86 4.93 9.57 15.75
C LYS A 86 5.71 8.52 14.98
N GLN A 87 5.17 7.31 14.83
CA GLN A 87 5.83 6.21 14.16
C GLN A 87 4.89 5.57 13.16
N PHE A 88 5.39 5.30 11.96
CA PHE A 88 4.64 4.67 10.87
C PHE A 88 5.31 3.37 10.46
N ALA A 89 4.49 2.36 10.15
CA ALA A 89 4.95 1.15 9.47
C ALA A 89 4.88 1.38 7.96
N LEU A 90 5.97 1.06 7.29
CA LEU A 90 6.24 1.34 5.87
C LEU A 90 6.19 0.07 4.98
N GLY A 91 6.12 -1.08 5.62
CA GLY A 91 6.12 -2.39 4.98
C GLY A 91 5.56 -3.42 5.95
N TRP A 92 5.03 -4.50 5.39
CA TRP A 92 4.33 -5.53 6.17
C TRP A 92 4.61 -6.90 5.60
N GLU A 93 4.75 -7.89 6.49
CA GLU A 93 4.79 -9.29 6.14
C GLU A 93 3.74 -10.08 6.93
N LEU A 94 3.22 -11.13 6.31
CA LEU A 94 2.19 -11.96 6.93
C LEU A 94 2.82 -12.83 8.02
N ASP A 95 2.25 -12.78 9.22
CA ASP A 95 2.69 -13.60 10.35
C ASP A 95 1.97 -14.95 10.33
N PHE A 96 2.66 -15.98 9.85
CA PHE A 96 2.14 -17.36 9.81
C PHE A 96 2.11 -18.06 11.17
N SER A 97 2.72 -17.47 12.21
CA SER A 97 2.65 -18.04 13.57
C SER A 97 1.29 -17.80 14.23
N ARG A 98 0.50 -16.87 13.67
CA ARG A 98 -0.82 -16.46 14.18
C ARG A 98 -1.89 -16.61 13.13
N SER A 99 -3.00 -17.24 13.50
CA SER A 99 -4.15 -17.37 12.61
C SER A 99 -5.45 -17.40 13.40
N ASP A 100 -6.46 -16.77 12.83
CA ASP A 100 -7.84 -17.06 13.22
C ASP A 100 -8.31 -18.34 12.53
N THR A 101 -9.57 -18.71 12.75
CA THR A 101 -10.22 -19.77 11.97
C THR A 101 -11.46 -19.24 11.28
N ILE A 102 -11.78 -19.84 10.13
CA ILE A 102 -13.00 -19.55 9.38
C ILE A 102 -13.66 -20.85 8.95
N LEU A 103 -15.00 -20.88 9.03
CA LEU A 103 -15.78 -21.95 8.43
C LEU A 103 -15.76 -21.78 6.91
N PHE A 104 -15.05 -22.67 6.22
CA PHE A 104 -14.96 -22.68 4.77
C PHE A 104 -15.92 -23.70 4.19
N LYS A 105 -16.78 -23.26 3.26
CA LYS A 105 -17.68 -24.11 2.50
C LYS A 105 -17.12 -24.31 1.11
N GLY A 106 -16.86 -25.55 0.74
CA GLY A 106 -16.16 -25.91 -0.49
C GLY A 106 -16.73 -27.16 -1.14
N TYR A 107 -16.02 -27.61 -2.17
CA TYR A 107 -16.26 -28.86 -2.86
C TYR A 107 -14.95 -29.63 -2.89
N GLU A 108 -15.00 -30.96 -2.79
CA GLU A 108 -13.78 -31.77 -2.78
C GLU A 108 -12.93 -31.54 -4.05
N ALA A 109 -11.63 -31.32 -3.85
CA ALA A 109 -10.64 -31.22 -4.91
C ALA A 109 -10.27 -32.63 -5.43
N LYS A 110 -10.53 -32.89 -6.72
CA LYS A 110 -10.19 -34.14 -7.41
C LYS A 110 -9.40 -33.84 -8.69
N TYR A 111 -8.74 -34.85 -9.23
CA TYR A 111 -7.99 -34.73 -10.49
C TYR A 111 -8.64 -35.56 -11.59
N LYS A 112 -8.63 -35.04 -12.81
CA LYS A 112 -8.95 -35.80 -14.02
C LYS A 112 -8.00 -35.44 -15.15
N LYS A 113 -7.82 -36.33 -16.12
CA LYS A 113 -6.97 -36.05 -17.29
C LYS A 113 -7.60 -34.95 -18.16
N SER A 114 -6.77 -34.00 -18.59
CA SER A 114 -7.15 -32.95 -19.54
C SER A 114 -7.41 -33.55 -20.92
N GLU A 115 -8.55 -33.22 -21.52
CA GLU A 115 -8.90 -33.69 -22.88
C GLU A 115 -7.96 -33.11 -23.96
N VAL A 116 -7.29 -32.00 -23.67
CA VAL A 116 -6.40 -31.32 -24.64
C VAL A 116 -4.94 -31.76 -24.47
N SER A 117 -4.46 -31.85 -23.22
CA SER A 117 -3.03 -32.07 -22.95
C SER A 117 -2.71 -33.44 -22.35
N GLY A 118 -3.71 -34.21 -21.90
CA GLY A 118 -3.50 -35.48 -21.18
C GLY A 118 -2.89 -35.32 -19.78
N LEU A 119 -2.60 -34.09 -19.34
CA LEU A 119 -2.05 -33.83 -17.99
C LEU A 119 -3.15 -33.86 -16.92
N ASP A 120 -2.77 -34.07 -15.66
CA ASP A 120 -3.70 -34.01 -14.55
C ASP A 120 -4.23 -32.58 -14.36
N ARG A 121 -5.56 -32.46 -14.31
CA ARG A 121 -6.28 -31.23 -14.12
C ARG A 121 -7.09 -31.30 -12.84
N LEU A 122 -6.79 -30.38 -11.92
CA LEU A 122 -7.60 -30.14 -10.73
C LEU A 122 -9.02 -29.74 -11.13
N TYR A 123 -10.03 -30.34 -10.50
CA TYR A 123 -11.41 -29.90 -10.55
C TYR A 123 -12.06 -30.05 -9.17
N TYR A 124 -13.13 -29.31 -8.95
CA TYR A 124 -13.90 -29.36 -7.72
C TYR A 124 -15.21 -30.10 -7.96
N ASP A 125 -15.44 -31.18 -7.23
CA ASP A 125 -16.59 -32.05 -7.40
C ASP A 125 -17.85 -31.44 -6.75
N ARG A 126 -18.72 -30.89 -7.60
CA ARG A 126 -19.97 -30.25 -7.16
C ARG A 126 -20.96 -31.18 -6.47
N SER A 127 -20.79 -32.50 -6.60
CA SER A 127 -21.60 -33.51 -5.92
C SER A 127 -21.10 -33.83 -4.50
N ALA A 128 -19.90 -33.38 -4.14
CA ALA A 128 -19.26 -33.61 -2.85
C ALA A 128 -18.97 -32.26 -2.14
N PRO A 129 -20.00 -31.54 -1.67
CA PRO A 129 -19.81 -30.35 -0.85
C PRO A 129 -19.24 -30.72 0.53
N TYR A 130 -18.39 -29.87 1.07
CA TYR A 130 -17.89 -30.01 2.44
C TYR A 130 -17.93 -28.67 3.17
N GLU A 131 -17.95 -28.76 4.50
CA GLU A 131 -17.68 -27.63 5.39
C GLU A 131 -16.50 -27.99 6.30
N LYS A 132 -15.50 -27.13 6.36
CA LYS A 132 -14.30 -27.35 7.16
C LYS A 132 -13.83 -26.06 7.79
N THR A 133 -13.45 -26.13 9.05
CA THR A 133 -12.74 -25.03 9.70
C THR A 133 -11.30 -25.04 9.24
N ILE A 134 -10.86 -23.94 8.63
CA ILE A 134 -9.49 -23.77 8.12
C ILE A 134 -8.82 -22.56 8.77
N PRO A 135 -7.46 -22.52 8.81
CA PRO A 135 -6.74 -21.33 9.26
C PRO A 135 -7.02 -20.11 8.37
N TYR A 136 -7.17 -18.95 9.00
CA TYR A 136 -7.25 -17.65 8.34
C TYR A 136 -6.10 -16.75 8.83
N PHE A 137 -5.08 -16.61 7.99
CA PHE A 137 -3.91 -15.77 8.27
C PHE A 137 -4.22 -14.32 7.89
N ARG A 138 -4.49 -13.47 8.88
CA ARG A 138 -4.86 -12.06 8.67
C ARG A 138 -3.98 -11.07 9.43
N TYR A 139 -2.99 -11.57 10.15
CA TYR A 139 -2.11 -10.77 10.99
C TYR A 139 -0.83 -10.46 10.21
N TYR A 140 -0.45 -9.19 10.25
CA TYR A 140 0.74 -8.68 9.60
C TYR A 140 1.64 -8.01 10.63
N GLN A 141 2.95 -8.18 10.46
CA GLN A 141 3.96 -7.50 11.26
C GLN A 141 4.73 -6.49 10.40
N PRO A 142 5.11 -5.32 10.94
CA PRO A 142 5.90 -4.34 10.21
C PRO A 142 7.27 -4.89 9.83
N THR A 143 7.69 -4.73 8.58
CA THR A 143 9.06 -5.04 8.12
C THR A 143 9.97 -3.82 8.09
N ALA A 144 9.37 -2.62 8.02
CA ALA A 144 10.07 -1.35 8.08
C ALA A 144 9.22 -0.32 8.82
N THR A 145 9.87 0.57 9.55
CA THR A 145 9.22 1.67 10.26
C THR A 145 10.01 2.96 10.09
N ALA A 146 9.32 4.10 10.17
CA ALA A 146 9.91 5.42 10.22
C ALA A 146 9.31 6.24 11.36
N GLU A 147 10.15 7.09 11.96
CA GLU A 147 9.68 8.16 12.83
C GLU A 147 9.21 9.33 11.97
N ARG A 148 8.14 9.98 12.38
CA ARG A 148 7.60 11.13 11.67
C ARG A 148 8.51 12.35 11.89
N PRO A 149 9.16 12.90 10.85
CA PRO A 149 9.94 14.11 11.02
C PRO A 149 9.01 15.31 11.20
N TYR A 150 9.55 16.43 11.69
CA TYR A 150 8.80 17.68 11.78
C TYR A 150 8.34 18.18 10.39
N ALA A 151 9.24 18.13 9.41
CA ALA A 151 8.96 18.45 8.03
C ALA A 151 9.95 17.71 7.10
N TYR A 152 9.55 17.54 5.84
CA TYR A 152 10.46 17.19 4.76
C TYR A 152 10.83 18.44 3.96
N LEU A 153 12.10 18.52 3.55
CA LEU A 153 12.59 19.53 2.62
C LEU A 153 12.85 18.88 1.26
N ILE A 154 12.25 19.44 0.21
CA ILE A 154 12.27 18.85 -1.13
C ILE A 154 12.84 19.90 -2.10
N PRO A 155 13.99 19.64 -2.75
CA PRO A 155 14.53 20.53 -3.76
C PRO A 155 13.58 20.78 -4.92
N GLN A 156 13.60 21.99 -5.50
CA GLN A 156 12.74 22.38 -6.61
C GLN A 156 12.89 21.51 -7.87
N ALA A 157 14.02 20.78 -7.98
CA ALA A 157 14.27 19.81 -9.04
C ALA A 157 13.26 18.64 -9.04
N TYR A 158 12.60 18.36 -7.92
CA TYR A 158 11.60 17.30 -7.78
C TYR A 158 10.16 17.84 -7.84
N ALA A 159 9.89 18.76 -8.76
CA ALA A 159 8.55 19.35 -8.93
C ALA A 159 7.45 18.29 -9.13
N GLU A 160 7.78 17.20 -9.83
CA GLU A 160 6.87 16.07 -10.05
C GLU A 160 6.43 15.32 -8.79
N VAL A 161 7.32 15.24 -7.79
CA VAL A 161 6.99 14.67 -6.47
C VAL A 161 6.04 15.63 -5.75
N VAL A 162 6.32 16.93 -5.81
CA VAL A 162 5.51 17.96 -5.17
C VAL A 162 4.11 18.07 -5.77
N ASP A 163 3.98 17.94 -7.09
CA ASP A 163 2.67 17.93 -7.75
C ASP A 163 1.83 16.74 -7.30
N ARG A 164 2.44 15.55 -7.15
CA ARG A 164 1.76 14.37 -6.62
C ARG A 164 1.34 14.54 -5.16
N LEU A 165 2.18 15.13 -4.32
CA LEU A 165 1.80 15.50 -2.95
C LEU A 165 0.57 16.41 -2.95
N ARG A 166 0.56 17.46 -3.77
CA ARG A 166 -0.56 18.41 -3.88
C ARG A 166 -1.84 17.75 -4.40
N TRP A 167 -1.77 16.89 -5.42
CA TRP A 167 -2.92 16.12 -5.92
C TRP A 167 -3.55 15.24 -4.83
N ASN A 168 -2.76 14.84 -3.84
CA ASN A 168 -3.18 14.03 -2.70
C ASN A 168 -3.55 14.86 -1.46
N GLY A 169 -3.72 16.18 -1.63
CA GLY A 169 -4.20 17.08 -0.59
C GLY A 169 -3.15 17.43 0.47
N VAL A 170 -1.87 17.20 0.19
CA VAL A 170 -0.77 17.64 1.05
C VAL A 170 -0.59 19.15 0.91
N ALA A 171 -0.62 19.85 2.03
CA ALA A 171 -0.20 21.25 2.10
C ALA A 171 1.32 21.32 1.95
N VAL A 172 1.77 22.03 0.92
CA VAL A 172 3.19 22.24 0.59
C VAL A 172 3.47 23.74 0.62
N GLN A 173 4.51 24.15 1.34
CA GLN A 173 5.02 25.52 1.36
C GLN A 173 6.30 25.63 0.52
N GLN A 174 6.63 26.84 0.09
CA GLN A 174 7.90 27.14 -0.55
C GLN A 174 8.74 28.03 0.34
N LEU A 175 10.05 27.82 0.32
CA LEU A 175 11.01 28.70 0.97
C LEU A 175 11.04 30.06 0.28
N THR A 176 10.96 31.12 1.08
CA THR A 176 10.99 32.51 0.61
C THR A 176 12.40 33.10 0.53
N GLU A 177 13.37 32.42 1.14
CA GLU A 177 14.79 32.78 1.22
C GLU A 177 15.66 31.52 1.26
N ASP A 178 16.96 31.69 1.00
CA ASP A 178 17.95 30.62 1.15
C ASP A 178 18.16 30.32 2.63
N ILE A 179 18.24 29.03 2.98
CA ILE A 179 18.49 28.57 4.35
C ILE A 179 19.57 27.49 4.36
N GLU A 180 20.23 27.28 5.50
CA GLU A 180 21.22 26.21 5.67
C GLU A 180 20.99 25.47 7.00
N PRO A 181 19.92 24.66 7.09
CA PRO A 181 19.56 23.91 8.29
C PRO A 181 20.46 22.68 8.47
N GLU A 182 20.59 22.22 9.71
CA GLU A 182 21.04 20.86 10.01
C GLU A 182 19.84 19.92 9.89
N LEU A 183 19.95 18.91 9.02
CA LEU A 183 18.90 17.94 8.73
C LEU A 183 19.45 16.52 8.82
N GLU A 184 18.55 15.57 9.03
CA GLU A 184 18.83 14.15 8.84
C GLU A 184 18.58 13.76 7.37
N TYR A 185 19.52 13.01 6.80
CA TYR A 185 19.47 12.52 5.43
C TYR A 185 19.53 11.00 5.42
N SER A 186 18.58 10.37 4.73
CA SER A 186 18.61 8.94 4.43
C SER A 186 19.40 8.69 3.15
N TYR A 187 20.59 8.11 3.29
CA TYR A 187 21.40 7.67 2.16
C TYR A 187 21.00 6.27 1.74
N ILE A 188 20.72 6.06 0.46
CA ILE A 188 20.47 4.72 -0.09
C ILE A 188 21.80 3.95 -0.10
N GLU A 189 21.89 2.86 0.67
CA GLU A 189 23.07 2.00 0.72
C GLU A 189 22.94 0.80 -0.23
N ASP A 190 21.74 0.21 -0.30
CA ASP A 190 21.44 -0.92 -1.17
C ASP A 190 19.96 -0.92 -1.55
N TYR A 191 19.63 -1.49 -2.71
CA TYR A 191 18.27 -1.72 -3.18
C TYR A 191 18.29 -2.75 -4.32
N LYS A 192 17.14 -3.36 -4.58
CA LYS A 192 16.91 -4.24 -5.73
C LYS A 192 15.89 -3.60 -6.66
N THR A 193 15.94 -3.97 -7.94
CA THR A 193 14.99 -3.50 -8.95
C THR A 193 14.36 -4.71 -9.63
N VAL A 194 13.07 -4.63 -9.92
CA VAL A 194 12.36 -5.68 -10.66
C VAL A 194 12.88 -5.82 -12.09
N ASP A 195 12.86 -7.04 -12.65
CA ASP A 195 13.43 -7.33 -13.98
C ASP A 195 12.59 -6.79 -15.15
N GLY A 196 11.30 -6.51 -14.91
CA GLY A 196 10.37 -6.03 -15.92
C GLY A 196 9.51 -4.88 -15.39
N PRO A 197 9.02 -4.00 -16.27
CA PRO A 197 8.23 -2.84 -15.86
C PRO A 197 6.88 -3.28 -15.28
N TYR A 198 6.46 -2.61 -14.21
CA TYR A 198 5.14 -2.72 -13.62
C TYR A 198 4.45 -1.36 -13.74
N GLU A 199 3.33 -1.29 -14.46
CA GLU A 199 2.61 -0.02 -14.71
C GLU A 199 3.51 1.08 -15.31
N GLY A 200 4.54 0.71 -16.07
CA GLY A 200 5.50 1.64 -16.66
C GLY A 200 6.68 2.04 -15.76
N HIS A 201 6.79 1.45 -14.56
CA HIS A 201 7.86 1.74 -13.61
C HIS A 201 8.76 0.53 -13.34
N TYR A 202 10.05 0.78 -13.06
CA TYR A 202 10.99 -0.21 -12.56
C TYR A 202 11.09 -0.06 -11.04
N LEU A 203 10.26 -0.82 -10.33
CA LEU A 203 10.13 -0.69 -8.89
C LEU A 203 11.41 -1.08 -8.15
N HIS A 204 11.85 -0.20 -7.25
CA HIS A 204 12.90 -0.49 -6.27
C HIS A 204 12.30 -1.12 -5.01
N TYR A 205 12.96 -2.13 -4.45
CA TYR A 205 12.54 -2.86 -3.26
C TYR A 205 13.74 -3.31 -2.43
N ALA A 206 13.48 -3.81 -1.22
CA ALA A 206 14.52 -4.20 -0.25
C ALA A 206 15.54 -3.07 0.01
N VAL A 207 15.05 -1.84 0.04
CA VAL A 207 15.85 -0.62 0.19
C VAL A 207 16.47 -0.56 1.59
N GLN A 208 17.78 -0.35 1.65
CA GLN A 208 18.54 -0.13 2.87
C GLN A 208 19.03 1.30 2.92
N THR A 209 18.89 1.94 4.08
CA THR A 209 19.35 3.32 4.27
C THR A 209 20.24 3.46 5.49
N ARG A 210 21.15 4.44 5.39
CA ARG A 210 21.89 4.97 6.54
C ARG A 210 21.56 6.43 6.74
N GLU A 211 21.22 6.75 7.97
CA GLU A 211 20.90 8.12 8.37
C GLU A 211 22.17 8.90 8.71
N GLN A 212 22.22 10.16 8.28
CA GLN A 212 23.32 11.06 8.61
C GLN A 212 22.83 12.49 8.79
N ARG A 213 23.24 13.13 9.88
CA ARG A 213 22.98 14.55 10.08
C ARG A 213 24.00 15.40 9.37
N LEU A 214 23.53 16.31 8.53
CA LEU A 214 24.36 17.21 7.74
C LEU A 214 23.73 18.59 7.67
N ARG A 215 24.60 19.60 7.61
CA ARG A 215 24.21 20.96 7.29
C ARG A 215 24.41 21.20 5.80
N ARG A 216 23.36 21.59 5.08
CA ARG A 216 23.41 21.86 3.63
C ARG A 216 22.50 23.03 3.23
N PRO A 217 22.86 23.79 2.19
CA PRO A 217 22.04 24.89 1.71
C PRO A 217 20.81 24.39 0.95
N PHE A 218 19.66 25.01 1.23
CA PHE A 218 18.44 24.97 0.43
C PHE A 218 18.18 26.37 -0.12
N ARG A 219 17.63 26.44 -1.34
CA ARG A 219 17.42 27.69 -2.05
C ARG A 219 16.00 28.18 -1.88
N LYS A 220 15.83 29.50 -1.98
CA LYS A 220 14.52 30.10 -2.23
C LYS A 220 13.83 29.37 -3.40
N GLY A 221 12.59 28.92 -3.18
CA GLY A 221 11.81 28.15 -4.14
C GLY A 221 11.78 26.64 -3.87
N ASP A 222 12.71 26.09 -3.08
CA ASP A 222 12.61 24.72 -2.57
C ASP A 222 11.38 24.59 -1.64
N TYR A 223 10.93 23.36 -1.44
CA TYR A 223 9.65 23.08 -0.79
C TYR A 223 9.81 22.57 0.64
N VAL A 224 8.89 22.98 1.51
CA VAL A 224 8.73 22.48 2.88
C VAL A 224 7.39 21.77 3.00
N VAL A 225 7.41 20.55 3.51
CA VAL A 225 6.21 19.75 3.77
C VAL A 225 6.16 19.39 5.24
N PHE A 226 5.38 20.14 6.01
CA PHE A 226 5.12 19.83 7.42
C PHE A 226 4.27 18.56 7.53
N THR A 227 4.56 17.73 8.53
CA THR A 227 3.90 16.42 8.67
C THR A 227 2.75 16.42 9.67
N ASP A 228 2.49 17.53 10.36
CA ASP A 228 1.42 17.73 11.34
C ASP A 228 0.08 18.10 10.67
N GLN A 229 -0.26 17.36 9.61
CA GLN A 229 -1.48 17.55 8.82
C GLN A 229 -2.20 16.22 8.61
N PRO A 230 -3.50 16.22 8.23
CA PRO A 230 -4.27 14.98 8.02
C PRO A 230 -3.63 14.00 7.03
N ALA A 231 -2.83 14.48 6.08
CA ALA A 231 -2.11 13.67 5.09
C ALA A 231 -0.79 13.06 5.61
N SER A 232 -0.47 13.20 6.91
CA SER A 232 0.76 12.71 7.55
C SER A 232 1.15 11.28 7.14
N ARG A 233 0.19 10.34 7.16
CA ARG A 233 0.44 8.96 6.74
C ARG A 233 0.86 8.87 5.27
N TYR A 234 0.17 9.57 4.37
CA TYR A 234 0.51 9.60 2.94
C TYR A 234 1.90 10.21 2.71
N ILE A 235 2.20 11.31 3.40
CA ILE A 235 3.51 11.99 3.35
C ILE A 235 4.63 11.00 3.73
N VAL A 236 4.53 10.36 4.90
CA VAL A 236 5.56 9.45 5.38
C VAL A 236 5.67 8.20 4.50
N GLU A 237 4.54 7.61 4.10
CA GLU A 237 4.54 6.43 3.21
C GLU A 237 5.22 6.69 1.87
N THR A 238 5.06 7.90 1.32
CA THR A 238 5.57 8.25 -0.01
C THR A 238 6.97 8.85 0.00
N LEU A 239 7.36 9.58 1.05
CA LEU A 239 8.67 10.24 1.12
C LEU A 239 9.75 9.40 1.81
N GLU A 240 9.38 8.40 2.62
CA GLU A 240 10.36 7.49 3.23
C GLU A 240 10.84 6.44 2.22
N PRO A 241 12.14 6.38 1.88
CA PRO A 241 12.64 5.49 0.81
C PRO A 241 12.46 4.00 1.09
N ARG A 242 12.35 3.61 2.37
CA ARG A 242 12.09 2.22 2.80
C ARG A 242 10.62 1.81 2.67
N GLY A 243 9.73 2.74 2.29
CA GLY A 243 8.33 2.47 1.99
C GLY A 243 8.17 1.60 0.75
N ALA A 244 7.30 0.58 0.84
CA ALA A 244 6.99 -0.30 -0.28
C ALA A 244 6.35 0.43 -1.47
N ASP A 245 5.74 1.59 -1.21
CA ASP A 245 5.10 2.48 -2.19
C ASP A 245 5.67 3.90 -2.14
N SER A 246 6.94 4.03 -1.74
CA SER A 246 7.62 5.32 -1.72
C SER A 246 7.89 5.85 -3.13
N PHE A 247 8.04 7.16 -3.27
CA PHE A 247 8.47 7.77 -4.52
C PHE A 247 9.85 7.25 -4.97
N PHE A 248 10.72 6.85 -4.03
CA PHE A 248 11.96 6.16 -4.37
C PHE A 248 11.66 4.77 -4.95
N ALA A 249 10.80 3.97 -4.30
CA ALA A 249 10.37 2.67 -4.83
C ALA A 249 9.74 2.79 -6.23
N TRP A 250 9.06 3.90 -6.51
CA TRP A 250 8.46 4.24 -7.80
C TRP A 250 9.37 5.12 -8.67
N ASN A 251 10.69 5.01 -8.53
CA ASN A 251 11.70 5.53 -9.43
C ASN A 251 11.64 7.06 -9.74
N PHE A 252 11.04 7.86 -8.85
CA PHE A 252 10.99 9.32 -8.97
C PHE A 252 12.30 10.02 -8.58
N PHE A 253 13.22 9.28 -7.96
CA PHE A 253 14.48 9.80 -7.44
C PHE A 253 15.71 9.18 -8.14
N ASP A 254 15.56 8.45 -9.25
CA ASP A 254 16.66 7.73 -9.93
C ASP A 254 17.85 8.61 -10.31
N GLY A 255 17.62 9.92 -10.49
CA GLY A 255 18.69 10.88 -10.71
C GLY A 255 19.78 10.87 -9.64
N ILE A 256 19.49 10.43 -8.41
CA ILE A 256 20.49 10.30 -7.33
C ILE A 256 21.30 9.00 -7.41
N LEU A 257 20.82 8.00 -8.17
CA LEU A 257 21.45 6.70 -8.34
C LEU A 257 22.52 6.73 -9.44
N MET A 258 22.46 7.72 -10.32
CA MET A 258 23.47 7.94 -11.34
C MET A 258 24.81 8.33 -10.71
N GLN A 259 25.83 7.48 -10.85
CA GLN A 259 27.21 7.89 -10.60
C GLN A 259 27.57 9.03 -11.57
N LYS A 260 27.75 10.24 -11.04
CA LYS A 260 28.44 11.31 -11.75
C LYS A 260 29.92 11.18 -11.43
N GLU A 261 30.69 10.75 -12.44
CA GLU A 261 32.16 10.70 -12.57
C GLU A 261 33.00 10.59 -11.27
N TYR A 262 33.75 9.50 -11.17
CA TYR A 262 34.98 9.45 -10.36
C TYR A 262 35.91 10.59 -10.81
N PHE A 263 36.12 11.59 -9.94
CA PHE A 263 37.25 12.49 -10.07
C PHE A 263 38.44 11.84 -9.34
N ASP A 264 39.32 11.19 -10.09
CA ASP A 264 40.68 10.91 -9.64
C ASP A 264 41.45 12.24 -9.67
N GLY A 265 41.82 12.73 -8.48
CA GLY A 265 42.75 13.85 -8.28
C GLY A 265 44.05 13.38 -7.66
#